data_AF-A0A6A4GXY2-F1
#
_entry.id   AF-A0A6A4GXY2-F1
#
_cell.length_a   1.000
_cell.length_b   1.000
_cell.length_c   1.000
_cell.angle_alpha   90.00
_cell.angle_beta   90.00
_cell.angle_gamma   90.00
#
_symmetry.space_group_name_H-M   'P 1'
#
loop_
_entity.id
_entity.type
_entity.pdbx_description
1 polymer ?
#
loop_
_entity_poly.entity_id
_entity_poly.type
_entity_poly.pdbx_seq_one_letter_code
_entity_poly.pdbx_strand_id
1 'polypeptide(L)'
;MHKKIPSRYLRPSQTASEKVAKCFGKGPYYARRLRDEANHLLKTGQILETKQGQGAAHASLLNHHDIRESVLKFARRQLRPAKLVRYVNRFLFPKLGIQSELSERTAFNWLSKVGFNLTKVMKGVYVDGHEREDVVAYRNKFIKIFEEEIFPGDQLEIETPPKLPPGVKAHRVVCQDECCTSANDQCLYEWKEEGAQPLRDKTRGRPIHTSDFVLEGSGYLKLSDEEIAAQKKLPKEPLPPSLNLQFEARKIIYPGANHNPWWDMKQLIAQVKDAIQIFDVKFPNDVGVWIFDCSSAHESFAEDSLRANKMNRGSGGQQPKMHDTIIPSGPFAGQKQAMVFPDDSEEKDEKGVPLAGKPKGMERVLRERGLLEEMEKKGRVVGVCKECKKSQEAKDKAAKEAKARREEMEGPDIDESQEDNDDSDDFYRSKDCCMRRVLELQTDFKEEKPLLQIIIEEAGHKCFFLPKFHCELNPIELVWGNMKRNFREETDGSFAKGKELVPKGLDRISVTTIHRYFLHCYRYMDAYKHGLNVRQAEYAVKKYTSHRRIPATIRVDPESSPCEVPEVCPFMEGTFLIRR
;
A
#
# COMPACT_ATOMS: atom_id res chain seq x y z
N MET A 1 -10.93 -11.23 -76.71
CA MET A 1 -11.36 -9.86 -76.34
C MET A 1 -11.79 -9.81 -74.87
N HIS A 2 -10.88 -9.60 -73.93
CA HIS A 2 -11.25 -9.17 -72.58
C HIS A 2 -10.60 -7.80 -72.36
N LYS A 3 -11.41 -6.75 -72.49
CA LYS A 3 -11.01 -5.36 -72.24
C LYS A 3 -10.59 -5.26 -70.77
N LYS A 4 -9.32 -4.92 -70.52
CA LYS A 4 -8.84 -4.45 -69.21
C LYS A 4 -9.63 -3.19 -68.85
N ILE A 5 -10.29 -3.19 -67.70
CA ILE A 5 -10.97 -2.01 -67.16
C ILE A 5 -9.90 -0.92 -66.88
N PRO A 6 -10.06 0.33 -67.34
CA PRO A 6 -9.07 1.40 -67.12
C PRO A 6 -8.84 1.68 -65.63
N SER A 7 -7.58 1.89 -65.22
CA SER A 7 -7.19 2.08 -63.80
C SER A 7 -7.78 3.32 -63.11
N ARG A 8 -8.42 4.21 -63.87
CA ARG A 8 -9.20 5.36 -63.40
C ARG A 8 -10.44 5.00 -62.57
N TYR A 9 -10.92 3.75 -62.64
CA TYR A 9 -12.12 3.28 -61.91
C TYR A 9 -11.82 2.49 -60.61
N LEU A 10 -10.55 2.35 -60.21
CA LEU A 10 -10.17 1.61 -59.00
C LEU A 10 -10.42 2.35 -57.67
N ARG A 11 -10.60 3.67 -57.70
CA ARG A 11 -10.75 4.50 -56.48
C ARG A 11 -12.19 4.63 -55.95
N PRO A 12 -13.25 4.75 -56.78
CA PRO A 12 -14.62 4.95 -56.29
C PRO A 12 -15.19 3.76 -55.51
N SER A 13 -14.95 2.53 -55.98
CA SER A 13 -15.47 1.31 -55.32
C SER A 13 -14.81 1.06 -53.97
N GLN A 14 -13.52 1.40 -53.85
CA GLN A 14 -12.79 1.34 -52.59
C GLN A 14 -13.34 2.33 -51.57
N THR A 15 -13.50 3.60 -51.95
CA THR A 15 -14.06 4.63 -51.07
C THR A 15 -15.53 4.35 -50.69
N ALA A 16 -16.33 3.82 -51.62
CA ALA A 16 -17.73 3.48 -51.36
C ALA A 16 -17.87 2.32 -50.36
N SER A 17 -17.13 1.24 -50.55
CA SER A 17 -17.16 0.08 -49.64
C SER A 17 -16.57 0.39 -48.26
N GLU A 18 -15.57 1.28 -48.17
CA GLU A 18 -15.04 1.77 -46.89
C GLU A 18 -16.06 2.65 -46.15
N LYS A 19 -16.82 3.49 -46.85
CA LYS A 19 -17.94 4.24 -46.25
C LYS A 19 -19.04 3.32 -45.73
N VAL A 20 -19.46 2.33 -46.51
CA VAL A 20 -20.47 1.35 -46.09
C VAL A 20 -19.98 0.57 -44.88
N ALA A 21 -18.74 0.05 -44.91
CA ALA A 21 -18.17 -0.66 -43.76
C ALA A 21 -18.17 0.21 -42.49
N LYS A 22 -17.82 1.50 -42.61
CA LYS A 22 -17.85 2.45 -41.48
C LYS A 22 -19.26 2.68 -40.94
N CYS A 23 -20.28 2.80 -41.81
CA CYS A 23 -21.68 2.92 -41.40
C CYS A 23 -22.18 1.69 -40.61
N PHE A 24 -21.64 0.50 -40.87
CA PHE A 24 -21.95 -0.73 -40.14
C PHE A 24 -20.99 -1.01 -38.95
N GLY A 25 -20.11 -0.06 -38.60
CA GLY A 25 -19.12 -0.23 -37.53
C GLY A 25 -18.07 -1.32 -37.81
N LYS A 26 -17.78 -1.58 -39.09
CA LYS A 26 -16.82 -2.62 -39.53
C LYS A 26 -15.55 -2.00 -40.12
N GLY A 27 -14.45 -2.74 -40.02
CA GLY A 27 -13.12 -2.31 -40.46
C GLY A 27 -12.79 -2.59 -41.94
N PRO A 28 -11.57 -2.24 -42.39
CA PRO A 28 -11.13 -2.32 -43.79
C PRO A 28 -11.22 -3.72 -44.43
N TYR A 29 -11.13 -4.77 -43.62
CA TYR A 29 -11.32 -6.15 -44.07
C TYR A 29 -12.74 -6.40 -44.62
N TYR A 30 -13.76 -5.88 -43.93
CA TYR A 30 -15.15 -6.01 -44.36
C TYR A 30 -15.41 -5.24 -45.66
N ALA A 31 -14.80 -4.06 -45.82
CA ALA A 31 -14.84 -3.29 -47.06
C ALA A 31 -14.23 -4.06 -48.24
N ARG A 32 -13.11 -4.79 -48.02
CA ARG A 32 -12.52 -5.67 -49.04
C ARG A 32 -13.46 -6.79 -49.45
N ARG A 33 -14.03 -7.51 -48.47
CA ARG A 33 -14.99 -8.59 -48.73
C ARG A 33 -16.23 -8.13 -49.49
N LEU A 34 -16.79 -6.98 -49.12
CA LEU A 34 -17.92 -6.37 -49.85
C LEU A 34 -17.59 -6.14 -51.33
N ARG A 35 -16.37 -5.70 -51.64
CA ARG A 35 -15.93 -5.54 -53.03
C ARG A 35 -15.79 -6.89 -53.73
N ASP A 36 -15.26 -7.90 -53.06
CA ASP A 36 -15.09 -9.23 -53.64
C ASP A 36 -16.44 -9.91 -53.92
N GLU A 37 -17.40 -9.79 -53.00
CA GLU A 37 -18.77 -10.29 -53.15
C GLU A 37 -19.52 -9.52 -54.26
N ALA A 38 -19.42 -8.19 -54.29
CA ALA A 38 -20.04 -7.38 -55.34
C ALA A 38 -19.43 -7.69 -56.72
N ASN A 39 -18.12 -7.86 -56.80
CA ASN A 39 -17.43 -8.24 -58.04
C ASN A 39 -17.81 -9.66 -58.49
N HIS A 40 -18.02 -10.58 -57.56
CA HIS A 40 -18.50 -11.93 -57.87
C HIS A 40 -19.92 -11.86 -58.44
N LEU A 41 -20.84 -11.17 -57.76
CA LEU A 41 -22.22 -10.99 -58.20
C LEU A 41 -22.31 -10.36 -59.59
N LEU A 42 -21.49 -9.33 -59.87
CA LEU A 42 -21.43 -8.68 -61.18
C LEU A 42 -20.89 -9.59 -62.28
N LYS A 43 -20.05 -10.58 -61.95
CA LYS A 43 -19.45 -11.50 -62.92
C LYS A 43 -20.29 -12.74 -63.18
N THR A 44 -20.94 -13.28 -62.16
CA THR A 44 -21.62 -14.59 -62.21
C THR A 44 -23.14 -14.47 -62.16
N GLY A 45 -23.68 -13.31 -61.78
CA GLY A 45 -25.11 -13.12 -61.53
C GLY A 45 -25.60 -13.81 -60.25
N GLN A 46 -24.70 -14.36 -59.44
CA GLN A 46 -25.01 -15.14 -58.25
C GLN A 46 -24.32 -14.55 -57.01
N ILE A 47 -24.97 -14.67 -55.84
CA ILE A 47 -24.39 -14.24 -54.56
C ILE A 47 -23.34 -15.27 -54.13
N LEU A 48 -22.18 -14.81 -53.66
CA LEU A 48 -21.10 -15.68 -53.19
C LEU A 48 -21.51 -16.40 -51.90
N GLU A 49 -21.80 -17.70 -51.97
CA GLU A 49 -22.08 -18.51 -50.78
C GLU A 49 -20.79 -18.78 -49.99
N THR A 50 -20.59 -18.08 -48.87
CA THR A 50 -19.49 -18.40 -47.95
C THR A 50 -19.91 -19.41 -46.89
N LYS A 51 -19.15 -20.51 -46.77
CA LYS A 51 -19.31 -21.49 -45.69
C LYS A 51 -18.80 -21.01 -44.31
N GLN A 52 -18.30 -19.78 -44.21
CA GLN A 52 -17.93 -19.17 -42.93
C GLN A 52 -19.18 -18.67 -42.19
N GLY A 53 -19.50 -19.32 -41.07
CA GLY A 53 -20.65 -18.99 -40.22
C GLY A 53 -21.62 -20.15 -40.01
N GLN A 54 -21.51 -21.23 -40.79
CA GLN A 54 -22.21 -22.48 -40.50
C GLN A 54 -21.41 -23.33 -39.51
N GLY A 55 -21.15 -22.77 -38.32
CA GLY A 55 -20.95 -23.61 -37.15
C GLY A 55 -22.30 -24.24 -36.85
N ALA A 56 -22.45 -25.55 -37.05
CA ALA A 56 -23.63 -26.28 -36.62
C ALA A 56 -23.96 -25.85 -35.19
N ALA A 57 -25.16 -25.30 -34.98
CA ALA A 57 -25.67 -24.97 -33.66
C ALA A 57 -25.99 -26.28 -32.92
N HIS A 58 -24.96 -27.05 -32.57
CA HIS A 58 -25.09 -28.11 -31.59
C HIS A 58 -25.40 -27.43 -30.26
N ALA A 59 -26.63 -27.60 -29.77
CA ALA A 59 -27.02 -27.14 -28.45
C ALA A 59 -26.00 -27.66 -27.44
N SER A 60 -25.29 -26.73 -26.79
CA SER A 60 -24.29 -27.10 -25.80
C SER A 60 -24.99 -27.82 -24.65
N LEU A 61 -24.40 -28.88 -24.09
CA LEU A 61 -24.96 -29.52 -22.87
C LEU A 61 -25.08 -28.52 -21.70
N LEU A 62 -24.30 -27.43 -21.70
CA LEU A 62 -24.46 -26.32 -20.75
C LEU A 62 -25.81 -25.60 -20.84
N ASN A 63 -26.56 -25.76 -21.94
CA ASN A 63 -27.90 -25.20 -22.06
C ASN A 63 -28.93 -26.01 -21.25
N HIS A 64 -28.60 -27.21 -20.79
CA HIS A 64 -29.41 -27.97 -19.86
C HIS A 64 -29.40 -27.28 -18.49
N HIS A 65 -30.58 -26.94 -17.97
CA HIS A 65 -30.75 -26.17 -16.73
C HIS A 65 -29.94 -26.75 -15.56
N ASP A 66 -30.09 -28.05 -15.30
CA ASP A 66 -29.43 -28.72 -14.17
C ASP A 66 -27.91 -28.79 -14.29
N ILE A 67 -27.40 -28.86 -15.53
CA ILE A 67 -25.96 -28.83 -15.80
C ILE A 67 -25.44 -27.42 -15.56
N ARG A 68 -26.14 -26.40 -16.07
CA ARG A 68 -25.77 -24.99 -15.88
C ARG A 68 -25.72 -24.62 -14.41
N GLU A 69 -26.75 -24.99 -13.64
CA GLU A 69 -26.84 -24.67 -12.21
C GLU A 69 -25.76 -25.41 -11.40
N SER A 70 -25.53 -26.69 -11.68
CA SER A 70 -24.50 -27.49 -11.01
C SER A 70 -23.08 -26.98 -11.32
N VAL A 71 -22.82 -26.60 -12.57
CA VAL A 71 -21.54 -26.00 -13.00
C VAL A 71 -21.35 -24.63 -12.34
N LEU A 72 -22.38 -23.79 -12.27
CA LEU A 72 -22.34 -22.49 -11.60
C LEU A 72 -22.05 -22.65 -10.08
N LYS A 73 -22.75 -23.58 -9.41
CA LYS A 73 -22.56 -23.87 -7.98
C LYS A 73 -21.16 -24.41 -7.69
N PHE A 74 -20.62 -25.24 -8.59
CA PHE A 74 -19.25 -25.73 -8.49
C PHE A 74 -18.23 -24.60 -8.70
N ALA A 75 -18.40 -23.79 -9.75
CA ALA A 75 -17.50 -22.70 -10.11
C ALA A 75 -17.40 -21.63 -9.02
N ARG A 76 -18.50 -21.32 -8.31
CA ARG A 76 -18.51 -20.41 -7.15
C ARG A 76 -17.67 -20.91 -5.97
N ARG A 77 -17.42 -22.21 -5.87
CA ARG A 77 -16.64 -22.82 -4.78
C ARG A 77 -15.21 -23.16 -5.19
N GLN A 78 -14.99 -23.61 -6.43
CA GLN A 78 -13.67 -23.96 -6.95
C GLN A 78 -13.51 -23.64 -8.44
N LEU A 79 -12.43 -22.92 -8.77
CA LEU A 79 -12.21 -22.29 -10.07
C LEU A 79 -10.99 -22.86 -10.81
N ARG A 80 -11.05 -24.14 -11.18
CA ARG A 80 -10.02 -24.79 -12.01
C ARG A 80 -10.65 -25.68 -13.09
N PRO A 81 -10.38 -25.45 -14.40
CA PRO A 81 -10.94 -26.24 -15.49
C PRO A 81 -10.74 -27.76 -15.32
N ALA A 82 -9.52 -28.21 -14.98
CA ALA A 82 -9.24 -29.62 -14.69
C ALA A 82 -10.11 -30.23 -13.57
N LYS A 83 -10.46 -29.45 -12.53
CA LYS A 83 -11.34 -29.93 -11.46
C LYS A 83 -12.80 -29.97 -11.90
N LEU A 84 -13.23 -29.00 -12.72
CA LEU A 84 -14.56 -29.01 -13.33
C LEU A 84 -14.75 -30.23 -14.23
N VAL A 85 -13.75 -30.57 -15.06
CA VAL A 85 -13.75 -31.80 -15.87
C VAL A 85 -13.95 -33.04 -15.00
N ARG A 86 -13.16 -33.18 -13.93
CA ARG A 86 -13.28 -34.32 -13.00
C ARG A 86 -14.67 -34.39 -12.36
N TYR A 87 -15.20 -33.26 -11.90
CA TYR A 87 -16.54 -33.19 -11.30
C TYR A 87 -17.62 -33.58 -12.30
N VAL A 88 -17.56 -33.02 -13.51
CA VAL A 88 -18.58 -33.24 -14.53
C VAL A 88 -18.57 -34.69 -15.01
N ASN A 89 -17.41 -35.23 -15.36
CA ASN A 89 -17.31 -36.58 -15.93
C ASN A 89 -17.52 -37.68 -14.89
N ARG A 90 -17.06 -37.49 -13.65
CA ARG A 90 -17.16 -38.54 -12.61
C ARG A 90 -18.46 -38.49 -11.81
N PHE A 91 -19.15 -37.34 -11.75
CA PHE A 91 -20.31 -37.17 -10.89
C PHE A 91 -21.53 -36.61 -11.62
N LEU A 92 -21.40 -35.49 -12.33
CA LEU A 92 -22.57 -34.80 -12.90
C LEU A 92 -23.19 -35.56 -14.08
N PHE A 93 -22.39 -35.97 -15.05
CA PHE A 93 -22.86 -36.70 -16.23
C PHE A 93 -23.42 -38.09 -15.89
N PRO A 94 -22.74 -38.92 -15.05
CA PRO A 94 -23.31 -40.18 -14.59
C PRO A 94 -24.64 -40.00 -13.83
N LYS A 95 -24.74 -38.98 -12.97
CA LYS A 95 -25.98 -38.68 -12.22
C LYS A 95 -27.15 -38.33 -13.14
N LEU A 96 -26.89 -37.70 -14.27
CA LEU A 96 -27.90 -37.29 -15.25
C LEU A 96 -28.08 -38.30 -16.40
N GLY A 97 -27.40 -39.45 -16.35
CA GLY A 97 -27.48 -40.48 -17.41
C GLY A 97 -26.86 -40.07 -18.75
N ILE A 98 -25.95 -39.08 -18.76
CA ILE A 98 -25.35 -38.53 -19.98
C ILE A 98 -24.10 -39.33 -20.34
N GLN A 99 -24.11 -39.99 -21.50
CA GLN A 99 -22.97 -40.72 -22.05
C GLN A 99 -22.08 -39.81 -22.91
N SER A 100 -21.41 -38.85 -22.26
CA SER A 100 -20.46 -37.95 -22.92
C SER A 100 -19.30 -37.66 -21.98
N GLU A 101 -18.24 -37.04 -22.50
CA GLU A 101 -17.10 -36.58 -21.71
C GLU A 101 -16.83 -35.11 -21.97
N LEU A 102 -16.67 -34.35 -20.89
CA LEU A 102 -16.25 -32.96 -20.93
C LEU A 102 -14.73 -32.89 -21.09
N SER A 103 -14.26 -32.30 -22.18
CA SER A 103 -12.85 -31.95 -22.33
C SER A 103 -12.48 -30.70 -21.52
N GLU A 104 -11.20 -30.53 -21.20
CA GLU A 104 -10.72 -29.34 -20.48
C GLU A 104 -10.96 -28.04 -21.28
N ARG A 105 -10.84 -28.09 -22.60
CA ARG A 105 -11.18 -26.97 -23.49
C ARG A 105 -12.66 -26.63 -23.44
N THR A 106 -13.54 -27.63 -23.38
CA THR A 106 -14.98 -27.41 -23.25
C THR A 106 -15.34 -26.87 -21.87
N ALA A 107 -14.70 -27.38 -20.81
CA ALA A 107 -14.85 -26.87 -19.44
C ALA A 107 -14.43 -25.39 -19.33
N PHE A 108 -13.34 -25.01 -20.01
CA PHE A 108 -12.91 -23.63 -20.12
C PHE A 108 -13.99 -22.74 -20.75
N ASN A 109 -14.50 -23.14 -21.91
CA ASN A 109 -15.58 -22.42 -22.60
C ASN A 109 -16.88 -22.35 -21.77
N TRP A 110 -17.17 -23.38 -20.97
CA TRP A 110 -18.34 -23.40 -20.09
C TRP A 110 -18.23 -22.37 -18.98
N LEU A 111 -17.06 -22.24 -18.35
CA LEU A 111 -16.80 -21.23 -17.33
C LEU A 111 -17.00 -19.81 -17.88
N SER A 112 -16.51 -19.53 -19.10
CA SER A 112 -16.77 -18.25 -19.77
C SER A 112 -18.26 -18.02 -20.02
N LYS A 113 -19.00 -19.03 -20.48
CA LYS A 113 -20.44 -18.94 -20.74
C LYS A 113 -21.32 -18.82 -19.50
N VAL A 114 -20.84 -19.26 -18.32
CA VAL A 114 -21.52 -19.05 -17.03
C VAL A 114 -21.03 -17.79 -16.30
N GLY A 115 -20.23 -16.93 -16.98
CA GLY A 115 -19.88 -15.59 -16.51
C GLY A 115 -18.52 -15.46 -15.82
N PHE A 116 -17.61 -16.43 -15.96
CA PHE A 116 -16.27 -16.38 -15.38
C PHE A 116 -15.20 -16.12 -16.45
N ASN A 117 -14.37 -15.10 -16.23
CA ASN A 117 -13.29 -14.74 -17.16
C ASN A 117 -11.94 -15.31 -16.70
N LEU A 118 -11.14 -15.80 -17.66
CA LEU A 118 -9.74 -16.11 -17.38
C LEU A 118 -8.95 -14.80 -17.38
N THR A 119 -8.65 -14.32 -16.18
CA THR A 119 -7.78 -13.15 -15.98
C THR A 119 -6.42 -13.63 -15.48
N LYS A 120 -5.34 -13.12 -16.07
CA LYS A 120 -4.00 -13.25 -15.47
C LYS A 120 -4.04 -12.48 -14.15
N VAL A 121 -3.87 -13.17 -13.02
CA VAL A 121 -3.74 -12.51 -11.72
C VAL A 121 -2.38 -11.82 -11.71
N MET A 122 -2.33 -10.60 -12.23
CA MET A 122 -1.28 -9.65 -11.95
C MET A 122 -1.66 -9.01 -10.61
N LYS A 123 -0.72 -8.94 -9.66
CA LYS A 123 -0.91 -8.11 -8.46
C LYS A 123 -0.89 -6.64 -8.92
N GLY A 124 -2.04 -6.12 -9.37
CA GLY A 124 -2.23 -4.70 -9.64
C GLY A 124 -2.36 -3.91 -8.34
N VAL A 125 -2.51 -2.59 -8.44
CA VAL A 125 -2.70 -1.72 -7.26
C VAL A 125 -3.89 -2.23 -6.45
N TYR A 126 -3.66 -2.47 -5.16
CA TYR A 126 -4.66 -2.98 -4.23
C TYR A 126 -5.65 -1.84 -3.90
N VAL A 127 -6.65 -1.62 -4.76
CA VAL A 127 -7.57 -0.45 -4.69
C VAL A 127 -8.52 -0.45 -3.48
N ASP A 128 -8.37 -1.38 -2.54
CA ASP A 128 -9.18 -1.37 -1.32
C ASP A 128 -8.73 -0.20 -0.42
N GLY A 129 -9.69 0.53 0.15
CA GLY A 129 -9.43 1.67 1.05
C GLY A 129 -8.94 2.99 0.41
N HIS A 130 -8.41 3.00 -0.81
CA HIS A 130 -7.77 4.18 -1.43
C HIS A 130 -8.69 5.39 -1.63
N GLU A 131 -9.97 5.14 -1.93
CA GLU A 131 -10.95 6.17 -2.26
C GLU A 131 -11.94 6.41 -1.10
N ARG A 132 -11.65 5.95 0.12
CA ARG A 132 -12.44 6.33 1.29
C ARG A 132 -12.28 7.81 1.57
N GLU A 133 -13.36 8.47 1.98
CA GLU A 133 -13.39 9.93 2.17
C GLU A 133 -12.32 10.42 3.14
N ASP A 134 -12.11 9.72 4.27
CA ASP A 134 -11.07 10.01 5.25
C ASP A 134 -9.66 9.88 4.66
N VAL A 135 -9.43 8.82 3.88
CA VAL A 135 -8.15 8.54 3.22
C VAL A 135 -7.84 9.60 2.16
N VAL A 136 -8.79 9.96 1.29
CA VAL A 136 -8.52 10.99 0.27
C VAL A 136 -8.41 12.38 0.89
N ALA A 137 -9.17 12.68 1.95
CA ALA A 137 -9.00 13.92 2.69
C ALA A 137 -7.59 14.04 3.28
N TYR A 138 -7.10 12.97 3.92
CA TYR A 138 -5.72 12.92 4.43
C TYR A 138 -4.68 12.99 3.31
N ARG A 139 -4.88 12.27 2.20
CA ARG A 139 -4.00 12.33 1.02
C ARG A 139 -3.87 13.75 0.48
N ASN A 140 -4.98 14.45 0.32
CA ASN A 140 -4.97 15.83 -0.19
C ASN A 140 -4.30 16.77 0.82
N LYS A 141 -4.51 16.57 2.13
CA LYS A 141 -3.80 17.31 3.18
C LYS A 141 -2.29 17.06 3.13
N PHE A 142 -1.88 15.80 2.99
CA PHE A 142 -0.48 15.39 2.89
C PHE A 142 0.19 16.04 1.68
N ILE A 143 -0.43 15.97 0.49
CA ILE A 143 0.09 16.60 -0.73
C ILE A 143 0.22 18.11 -0.54
N LYS A 144 -0.78 18.75 0.08
CA LYS A 144 -0.73 20.19 0.36
C LYS A 144 0.44 20.58 1.28
N ILE A 145 0.66 19.84 2.37
CA ILE A 145 1.80 20.05 3.27
C ILE A 145 3.11 19.85 2.52
N PHE A 146 3.19 18.82 1.68
CA PHE A 146 4.36 18.52 0.88
C PHE A 146 4.72 19.68 -0.07
N GLU A 147 3.73 20.29 -0.72
CA GLU A 147 3.93 21.45 -1.59
C GLU A 147 4.29 22.72 -0.82
N GLU A 148 3.56 23.03 0.25
CA GLU A 148 3.72 24.30 0.97
C GLU A 148 5.00 24.32 1.82
N GLU A 149 5.34 23.19 2.46
CA GLU A 149 6.42 23.14 3.44
C GLU A 149 7.72 22.55 2.91
N ILE A 150 7.67 21.61 1.96
CA ILE A 150 8.87 20.86 1.51
C ILE A 150 9.37 21.43 0.17
N PHE A 151 8.46 21.76 -0.74
CA PHE A 151 8.78 22.34 -2.05
C PHE A 151 8.08 23.70 -2.27
N PRO A 152 8.44 24.77 -1.52
CA PRO A 152 7.84 26.09 -1.74
C PRO A 152 8.29 26.66 -3.10
N GLY A 153 7.52 26.38 -4.15
CA GLY A 153 7.77 26.89 -5.51
C GLY A 153 7.43 25.90 -6.63
N ASP A 154 7.12 26.42 -7.81
CA ASP A 154 6.62 25.68 -8.97
C ASP A 154 7.70 24.84 -9.70
N GLN A 155 8.68 24.28 -9.00
CA GLN A 155 9.92 23.76 -9.60
C GLN A 155 10.18 22.28 -9.35
N LEU A 156 9.33 21.41 -9.90
CA LEU A 156 9.71 20.04 -10.30
C LEU A 156 10.72 20.01 -11.49
N GLU A 157 11.15 21.17 -12.00
CA GLU A 157 11.90 21.28 -13.26
C GLU A 157 13.41 21.52 -13.10
N ILE A 158 13.95 21.93 -11.93
CA ILE A 158 15.36 22.36 -11.86
C ILE A 158 16.14 21.65 -10.74
N GLU A 159 17.28 21.06 -11.11
CA GLU A 159 18.30 20.50 -10.20
C GLU A 159 19.05 21.57 -9.37
N THR A 160 18.66 22.84 -9.45
CA THR A 160 19.25 23.86 -8.59
C THR A 160 18.57 23.87 -7.23
N PRO A 161 19.35 23.84 -6.12
CA PRO A 161 18.82 24.09 -4.79
C PRO A 161 17.99 25.39 -4.82
N PRO A 162 16.77 25.40 -4.26
CA PRO A 162 15.98 26.63 -4.18
C PRO A 162 16.84 27.71 -3.51
N LYS A 163 16.86 28.92 -4.08
CA LYS A 163 17.49 30.06 -3.41
C LYS A 163 16.64 30.43 -2.21
N LEU A 164 16.99 29.85 -1.06
CA LEU A 164 16.29 30.09 0.19
C LEU A 164 16.58 31.52 0.68
N PRO A 165 15.57 32.22 1.23
CA PRO A 165 15.80 33.50 1.91
C PRO A 165 16.84 33.36 3.03
N PRO A 166 17.57 34.44 3.38
CA PRO A 166 18.52 34.42 4.49
C PRO A 166 17.85 33.93 5.79
N GLY A 167 18.38 32.85 6.38
CA GLY A 167 17.88 32.25 7.62
C GLY A 167 16.90 31.08 7.45
N VAL A 168 16.47 30.75 6.23
CA VAL A 168 15.64 29.56 5.97
C VAL A 168 16.53 28.36 5.67
N LYS A 169 16.42 27.31 6.50
CA LYS A 169 17.12 26.03 6.31
C LYS A 169 16.51 25.24 5.15
N ALA A 170 17.31 24.49 4.41
CA ALA A 170 16.79 23.61 3.36
C ALA A 170 16.10 22.39 3.96
N HIS A 171 15.00 21.95 3.35
CA HIS A 171 14.32 20.73 3.77
C HIS A 171 14.76 19.55 2.89
N ARG A 172 15.10 18.42 3.51
CA ARG A 172 15.46 17.19 2.79
C ARG A 172 14.51 16.07 3.15
N VAL A 173 13.84 15.52 2.14
CA VAL A 173 12.96 14.37 2.33
C VAL A 173 13.80 13.13 2.61
N VAL A 174 13.48 12.46 3.73
CA VAL A 174 14.08 11.19 4.16
C VAL A 174 12.94 10.18 4.28
N CYS A 175 12.91 9.18 3.40
CA CYS A 175 11.90 8.13 3.44
C CYS A 175 12.48 6.87 4.08
N GLN A 176 11.77 6.31 5.05
CA GLN A 176 12.11 5.06 5.71
C GLN A 176 11.01 4.03 5.47
N ASP A 177 11.41 2.76 5.45
CA ASP A 177 10.53 1.61 5.51
C ASP A 177 11.34 0.35 5.86
N GLU A 178 10.63 -0.73 6.14
CA GLU A 178 11.21 -2.05 6.33
C GLU A 178 10.80 -3.04 5.24
N CYS A 179 11.65 -4.01 4.99
CA CYS A 179 11.41 -5.05 4.02
C CYS A 179 11.96 -6.41 4.48
N CYS A 180 11.08 -7.40 4.48
CA CYS A 180 11.46 -8.81 4.64
C CYS A 180 11.66 -9.49 3.27
N THR A 181 12.78 -10.22 3.13
CA THR A 181 13.06 -11.11 2.00
C THR A 181 13.32 -12.52 2.52
N SER A 182 12.57 -13.50 2.05
CA SER A 182 12.71 -14.89 2.52
C SER A 182 13.66 -15.67 1.62
N ALA A 183 14.42 -16.62 2.20
CA ALA A 183 15.41 -17.41 1.45
C ALA A 183 14.82 -18.08 0.20
N ASN A 184 13.59 -18.60 0.28
CA ASN A 184 12.90 -19.29 -0.82
C ASN A 184 12.04 -18.36 -1.68
N ASP A 185 12.23 -17.03 -1.62
CA ASP A 185 11.64 -16.09 -2.57
C ASP A 185 12.35 -16.21 -3.94
N GLN A 186 12.27 -17.40 -4.55
CA GLN A 186 12.86 -17.74 -5.85
C GLN A 186 11.97 -17.25 -7.02
N CYS A 187 12.56 -17.16 -8.21
CA CYS A 187 11.82 -16.89 -9.44
C CYS A 187 10.68 -17.90 -9.67
N LEU A 188 9.52 -17.43 -10.13
CA LEU A 188 8.35 -18.26 -10.42
C LEU A 188 8.49 -19.07 -11.71
N TYR A 189 9.50 -18.76 -12.53
CA TYR A 189 9.76 -19.37 -13.82
C TYR A 189 11.14 -20.04 -13.80
N GLU A 190 11.21 -21.30 -14.20
CA GLU A 190 12.42 -22.10 -14.16
C GLU A 190 12.47 -22.99 -15.40
N TRP A 191 13.63 -23.01 -16.07
CA TRP A 191 13.89 -23.90 -17.19
C TRP A 191 14.27 -25.28 -16.65
N LYS A 192 13.68 -26.34 -17.20
CA LYS A 192 13.95 -27.71 -16.73
C LYS A 192 14.06 -28.69 -17.90
N GLU A 193 14.87 -29.71 -17.69
CA GLU A 193 14.97 -30.85 -18.60
C GLU A 193 13.67 -31.69 -18.58
N GLU A 194 13.42 -32.37 -19.71
CA GLU A 194 12.25 -33.23 -19.86
C GLU A 194 12.30 -34.39 -18.85
N GLY A 195 11.26 -34.52 -18.02
CA GLY A 195 11.20 -35.52 -16.95
C GLY A 195 11.67 -35.02 -15.57
N ALA A 196 12.35 -33.88 -15.48
CA ALA A 196 12.74 -33.31 -14.19
C ALA A 196 11.54 -32.67 -13.46
N GLN A 197 11.44 -32.92 -12.14
CA GLN A 197 10.54 -32.20 -11.25
C GLN A 197 11.37 -31.42 -10.22
N PRO A 198 11.53 -30.10 -10.38
CA PRO A 198 12.18 -29.29 -9.35
C PRO A 198 11.33 -29.33 -8.08
N LEU A 199 11.93 -29.83 -7.00
CA LEU A 199 11.33 -29.81 -5.67
C LEU A 199 11.66 -28.48 -5.02
N ARG A 200 10.64 -27.66 -4.79
CA ARG A 200 10.76 -26.46 -3.96
C ARG A 200 10.32 -26.79 -2.54
N ASP A 201 11.02 -26.22 -1.57
CA ASP A 201 10.57 -26.28 -0.20
C ASP A 201 9.20 -25.62 -0.06
N LYS A 202 8.35 -26.25 0.74
CA LYS A 202 6.97 -25.75 0.98
C LYS A 202 6.93 -24.49 1.83
N THR A 203 7.99 -24.22 2.58
CA THR A 203 8.12 -23.04 3.43
C THR A 203 8.78 -21.91 2.64
N ARG A 204 8.57 -20.65 3.06
CA ARG A 204 9.24 -19.49 2.45
C ARG A 204 10.73 -19.42 2.77
N GLY A 205 11.24 -20.34 3.59
CA GLY A 205 12.57 -20.28 4.14
C GLY A 205 12.69 -19.14 5.16
N ARG A 206 13.88 -19.00 5.73
CA ARG A 206 14.13 -18.03 6.78
C ARG A 206 14.13 -16.59 6.23
N PRO A 207 13.56 -15.61 6.96
CA PRO A 207 13.54 -14.22 6.52
C PRO A 207 14.85 -13.49 6.83
N ILE A 208 15.16 -12.54 5.96
CA ILE A 208 16.17 -11.50 6.13
C ILE A 208 15.39 -10.19 6.20
N HIS A 209 15.44 -9.54 7.35
CA HIS A 209 14.73 -8.28 7.58
C HIS A 209 15.72 -7.13 7.38
N THR A 210 15.30 -6.13 6.61
CA THR A 210 16.10 -4.95 6.29
C THR A 210 15.29 -3.70 6.56
N SER A 211 15.89 -2.73 7.26
CA SER A 211 15.37 -1.38 7.45
C SER A 211 16.41 -0.39 6.92
N ASP A 212 15.98 0.63 6.17
CA ASP A 212 16.89 1.62 5.58
C ASP A 212 16.20 2.97 5.35
N PHE A 213 17.00 4.00 5.06
CA PHE A 213 16.55 5.36 4.79
C PHE A 213 17.09 5.82 3.43
N VAL A 214 16.23 6.43 2.61
CA VAL A 214 16.62 6.99 1.32
C VAL A 214 16.26 8.46 1.22
N LEU A 215 17.13 9.20 0.53
CA LEU A 215 17.00 10.62 0.22
C LEU A 215 17.14 10.82 -1.28
N GLU A 216 16.44 11.83 -1.80
CA GLU A 216 16.42 12.14 -3.24
C GLU A 216 17.83 12.43 -3.80
N GLY A 217 18.60 13.28 -3.12
CA GLY A 217 19.89 13.77 -3.63
C GLY A 217 21.09 12.87 -3.31
N SER A 218 21.07 12.10 -2.23
CA SER A 218 22.22 11.29 -1.77
C SER A 218 22.00 9.79 -1.83
N GLY A 219 20.79 9.32 -2.13
CA GLY A 219 20.45 7.90 -2.04
C GLY A 219 20.35 7.45 -0.59
N TYR A 220 21.00 6.35 -0.23
CA TYR A 220 21.00 5.82 1.13
C TYR A 220 21.59 6.81 2.14
N LEU A 221 21.03 6.85 3.35
CA LEU A 221 21.55 7.67 4.45
C LEU A 221 22.82 7.05 5.04
N LYS A 222 23.97 7.49 4.52
CA LYS A 222 25.30 7.12 5.00
C LYS A 222 26.31 8.24 4.80
N LEU A 223 27.36 8.22 5.62
CA LEU A 223 28.52 9.08 5.46
C LEU A 223 29.48 8.51 4.40
N SER A 224 30.10 9.40 3.64
CA SER A 224 31.20 9.14 2.73
C SER A 224 32.50 8.93 3.51
N ASP A 225 33.49 8.30 2.87
CA ASP A 225 34.80 8.07 3.49
C ASP A 225 35.47 9.38 3.93
N GLU A 226 35.27 10.46 3.17
CA GLU A 226 35.77 11.80 3.51
C GLU A 226 35.07 12.38 4.75
N GLU A 227 33.73 12.29 4.83
CA GLU A 227 32.93 12.73 5.99
C GLU A 227 33.32 11.93 7.25
N ILE A 228 33.51 10.62 7.11
CA ILE A 228 33.97 9.74 8.19
C ILE A 228 35.37 10.15 8.66
N ALA A 229 36.29 10.41 7.72
CA ALA A 229 37.64 10.85 8.05
C ALA A 229 37.66 12.22 8.73
N ALA A 230 36.79 13.15 8.32
CA ALA A 230 36.63 14.45 8.96
C ALA A 230 36.10 14.30 10.39
N GLN A 231 35.07 13.47 10.58
CA GLN A 231 34.48 13.22 11.90
C GLN A 231 35.48 12.58 12.87
N LYS A 232 36.31 11.65 12.39
CA LYS A 232 37.37 11.01 13.20
C LYS A 232 38.49 11.98 13.62
N LYS A 233 38.66 13.11 12.93
CA LYS A 233 39.68 14.15 13.24
C LYS A 233 39.20 15.14 14.30
N LEU A 234 37.90 15.23 14.58
CA LEU A 234 37.38 16.12 15.61
C LEU A 234 37.87 15.66 16.99
N PRO A 235 38.27 16.60 17.88
CA PRO A 235 38.68 16.25 19.23
C PRO A 235 37.53 15.56 19.96
N LYS A 236 37.81 14.39 20.55
CA LYS A 236 36.89 13.66 21.42
C LYS A 236 36.76 14.39 22.78
N GLU A 237 36.23 15.62 22.80
CA GLU A 237 35.60 16.13 24.02
C GLU A 237 34.37 15.27 24.35
N PRO A 238 33.93 15.16 25.62
CA PRO A 238 33.30 13.95 26.13
C PRO A 238 31.92 13.76 25.52
N LEU A 239 31.90 13.15 24.33
CA LEU A 239 30.76 12.47 23.80
C LEU A 239 30.37 11.45 24.85
N PRO A 240 29.09 11.38 25.24
CA PRO A 240 28.64 10.41 26.23
C PRO A 240 29.15 9.01 25.83
N PRO A 241 29.50 8.14 26.80
CA PRO A 241 30.13 6.83 26.56
C PRO A 241 29.39 5.89 25.58
N SER A 242 28.20 6.29 25.13
CA SER A 242 27.32 5.61 24.17
C SER A 242 27.50 6.01 22.69
N LEU A 243 28.33 7.00 22.34
CA LEU A 243 28.44 7.44 20.94
C LEU A 243 29.40 6.57 20.10
N ASN A 244 28.99 5.34 19.81
CA ASN A 244 29.60 4.56 18.73
C ASN A 244 28.93 5.00 17.41
N LEU A 245 29.30 6.19 16.91
CA LEU A 245 28.67 6.80 15.73
C LEU A 245 28.66 5.80 14.58
N GLN A 246 27.46 5.34 14.22
CA GLN A 246 27.28 4.52 13.03
C GLN A 246 27.43 5.40 11.79
N PHE A 247 28.06 4.88 10.75
CA PHE A 247 28.30 5.63 9.51
C PHE A 247 27.25 5.33 8.43
N GLU A 248 26.38 4.35 8.67
CA GLU A 248 25.30 3.94 7.78
C GLU A 248 24.05 3.65 8.62
N ALA A 249 22.90 4.19 8.20
CA ALA A 249 21.64 4.04 8.92
C ALA A 249 20.98 2.66 8.70
N ARG A 250 21.35 1.95 7.63
CA ARG A 250 20.82 0.63 7.27
C ARG A 250 21.02 -0.38 8.39
N LYS A 251 19.96 -1.14 8.70
CA LYS A 251 20.03 -2.31 9.59
C LYS A 251 19.54 -3.53 8.84
N ILE A 252 20.34 -4.60 8.89
CA ILE A 252 19.95 -5.92 8.39
C ILE A 252 20.04 -6.89 9.55
N ILE A 253 18.92 -7.52 9.88
CA ILE A 253 18.86 -8.53 10.93
C ILE A 253 18.41 -9.88 10.36
N TYR A 254 18.82 -10.93 11.06
CA TYR A 254 18.57 -12.30 10.66
C TYR A 254 17.72 -12.97 11.74
N PRO A 255 16.41 -12.73 11.76
CA PRO A 255 15.57 -13.24 12.83
C PRO A 255 15.43 -14.77 12.78
N GLY A 256 15.13 -15.37 13.93
CA GLY A 256 14.90 -16.81 14.10
C GLY A 256 15.46 -17.39 15.40
N ALA A 257 15.01 -18.58 15.78
CA ALA A 257 15.49 -19.28 16.97
C ALA A 257 17.04 -19.42 16.94
N ASN A 258 17.70 -18.96 18.01
CA ASN A 258 19.17 -18.87 18.17
C ASN A 258 19.89 -17.77 17.36
N HIS A 259 19.17 -16.76 16.88
CA HIS A 259 19.75 -15.64 16.12
C HIS A 259 19.26 -14.28 16.60
N ASN A 260 19.24 -13.26 15.73
CA ASN A 260 18.79 -11.93 16.11
C ASN A 260 17.33 -11.99 16.62
N PRO A 261 16.97 -11.15 17.61
CA PRO A 261 15.58 -10.93 17.94
C PRO A 261 14.82 -10.42 16.71
N TRP A 262 13.51 -10.63 16.71
CA TRP A 262 12.62 -10.04 15.71
C TRP A 262 12.68 -8.51 15.76
N TRP A 263 12.38 -7.86 14.64
CA TRP A 263 12.35 -6.40 14.57
C TRP A 263 11.27 -5.85 15.50
N ASP A 264 11.62 -4.88 16.33
CA ASP A 264 10.69 -4.28 17.29
C ASP A 264 10.83 -2.76 17.32
N MET A 265 9.88 -2.10 17.98
CA MET A 265 9.87 -0.64 18.07
C MET A 265 11.12 -0.08 18.74
N LYS A 266 11.70 -0.81 19.70
CA LYS A 266 12.92 -0.36 20.39
C LYS A 266 14.11 -0.31 19.42
N GLN A 267 14.24 -1.31 18.54
CA GLN A 267 15.25 -1.32 17.48
C GLN A 267 15.01 -0.21 16.46
N LEU A 268 13.77 0.03 16.05
CA LEU A 268 13.45 1.14 15.14
C LEU A 268 13.82 2.50 15.76
N ILE A 269 13.43 2.75 17.01
CA ILE A 269 13.79 3.99 17.73
C ILE A 269 15.32 4.15 17.82
N ALA A 270 16.04 3.08 18.13
CA ALA A 270 17.50 3.12 18.16
C ALA A 270 18.08 3.47 16.78
N GLN A 271 17.56 2.86 15.72
CA GLN A 271 17.97 3.14 14.35
C GLN A 271 17.67 4.59 13.94
N VAL A 272 16.50 5.13 14.28
CA VAL A 272 16.13 6.52 13.98
C VAL A 272 17.06 7.50 14.70
N LYS A 273 17.42 7.24 15.96
CA LYS A 273 18.40 8.06 16.69
C LYS A 273 19.79 8.03 16.04
N ASP A 274 20.23 6.86 15.54
CA ASP A 274 21.47 6.75 14.77
C ASP A 274 21.36 7.53 13.44
N ALA A 275 20.22 7.40 12.74
CA ALA A 275 19.96 8.04 11.46
C ALA A 275 19.96 9.57 11.57
N ILE A 276 19.35 10.13 12.62
CA ILE A 276 19.35 11.58 12.89
C ILE A 276 20.79 12.09 13.05
N GLN A 277 21.63 11.38 13.81
CA GLN A 277 23.04 11.76 13.97
C GLN A 277 23.81 11.74 12.64
N ILE A 278 23.56 10.72 11.81
CA ILE A 278 24.16 10.63 10.46
C ILE A 278 23.67 11.80 9.60
N PHE A 279 22.38 12.13 9.66
CA PHE A 279 21.78 13.24 8.93
C PHE A 279 22.40 14.59 9.34
N ASP A 280 22.52 14.85 10.64
CA ASP A 280 23.07 16.11 11.16
C ASP A 280 24.54 16.31 10.79
N VAL A 281 25.33 15.23 10.79
CA VAL A 281 26.72 15.30 10.30
C VAL A 281 26.76 15.57 8.80
N LYS A 282 25.88 14.93 8.04
CA LYS A 282 25.84 15.02 6.58
C LYS A 282 25.28 16.36 6.08
N PHE A 283 24.31 16.92 6.77
CA PHE A 283 23.56 18.11 6.39
C PHE A 283 23.34 19.06 7.58
N PRO A 284 24.42 19.63 8.16
CA PRO A 284 24.36 20.36 9.43
C PRO A 284 23.49 21.63 9.44
N ASN A 285 23.19 22.18 8.26
CA ASN A 285 22.38 23.39 8.10
C ASN A 285 20.97 23.12 7.54
N ASP A 286 20.62 21.85 7.32
CA ASP A 286 19.36 21.46 6.72
C ASP A 286 18.43 20.87 7.78
N VAL A 287 17.15 20.73 7.44
CA VAL A 287 16.13 20.09 8.27
C VAL A 287 15.69 18.82 7.56
N GLY A 288 15.80 17.69 8.25
CA GLY A 288 15.26 16.43 7.76
C GLY A 288 13.73 16.45 7.81
N VAL A 289 13.11 16.04 6.71
CA VAL A 289 11.66 15.77 6.63
C VAL A 289 11.48 14.27 6.50
N TRP A 290 11.25 13.64 7.64
CA TRP A 290 11.22 12.19 7.80
C TRP A 290 9.82 11.67 7.49
N ILE A 291 9.73 10.73 6.56
CA ILE A 291 8.48 10.17 6.06
C ILE A 291 8.45 8.67 6.34
N PHE A 292 7.43 8.26 7.08
CA PHE A 292 7.16 6.88 7.45
C PHE A 292 5.84 6.41 6.83
N ASP A 293 5.68 5.11 6.61
CA ASP A 293 4.36 4.57 6.29
C ASP A 293 3.46 4.53 7.54
N CYS A 294 2.14 4.47 7.34
CA CYS A 294 1.16 4.28 8.43
C CYS A 294 1.11 2.81 8.89
N SER A 295 2.27 2.24 9.27
CA SER A 295 2.31 0.94 9.94
C SER A 295 2.10 1.11 11.45
N SER A 296 1.57 0.08 12.09
CA SER A 296 1.33 0.04 13.53
C SER A 296 2.61 0.19 14.37
N ALA A 297 3.77 -0.18 13.84
CA ALA A 297 5.06 0.11 14.47
C ALA A 297 5.34 1.63 14.45
N HIS A 298 5.16 2.27 13.29
CA HIS A 298 5.39 3.70 13.10
C HIS A 298 4.43 4.61 13.89
N GLU A 299 3.18 4.19 14.03
CA GLU A 299 2.15 4.91 14.78
C GLU A 299 2.15 4.56 16.28
N SER A 300 3.16 3.83 16.77
CA SER A 300 3.20 3.47 18.19
C SER A 300 3.49 4.68 19.08
N PHE A 301 2.68 4.79 20.13
CA PHE A 301 2.75 5.87 21.10
C PHE A 301 3.66 5.51 22.27
N ALA A 302 4.17 6.52 22.97
CA ALA A 302 4.89 6.35 24.22
C ALA A 302 4.03 5.62 25.28
N GLU A 303 4.66 4.94 26.24
CA GLU A 303 3.94 4.20 27.29
C GLU A 303 3.06 5.10 28.16
N ASP A 304 3.45 6.36 28.31
CA ASP A 304 2.78 7.42 29.05
C ASP A 304 1.88 8.33 28.18
N SER A 305 1.63 7.96 26.93
CA SER A 305 0.78 8.74 26.02
C SER A 305 -0.69 8.85 26.45
N LEU A 306 -1.32 9.98 26.11
CA LEU A 306 -2.74 10.26 26.37
C LEU A 306 -3.67 9.40 25.50
N ARG A 307 -4.01 8.19 25.96
CA ARG A 307 -4.86 7.24 25.22
C ARG A 307 -6.12 6.86 25.98
N ALA A 308 -7.23 7.54 25.70
CA ALA A 308 -8.52 7.30 26.34
C ALA A 308 -9.00 5.83 26.24
N ASN A 309 -8.65 5.10 25.18
CA ASN A 309 -8.96 3.67 25.04
C ASN A 309 -8.20 2.72 25.97
N LYS A 310 -7.13 3.21 26.63
CA LYS A 310 -6.41 2.50 27.69
C LYS A 310 -6.80 2.96 29.10
N MET A 311 -7.72 3.91 29.24
CA MET A 311 -8.16 4.41 30.55
C MET A 311 -9.31 3.58 31.13
N ASN A 312 -9.30 3.42 32.46
CA ASN A 312 -10.43 2.88 33.19
C ASN A 312 -11.47 3.99 33.46
N ARG A 313 -12.72 3.60 33.72
CA ARG A 313 -13.74 4.56 34.20
C ARG A 313 -13.30 5.18 35.53
N GLY A 314 -13.01 4.34 36.51
CA GLY A 314 -12.52 4.73 37.83
C GLY A 314 -10.99 4.82 37.88
N SER A 315 -10.48 5.48 38.91
CA SER A 315 -9.04 5.61 39.16
C SER A 315 -8.38 4.30 39.58
N GLY A 316 -7.07 4.17 39.34
CA GLY A 316 -6.30 2.99 39.67
C GLY A 316 -6.51 1.80 38.72
N GLY A 317 -6.32 0.58 39.22
CA GLY A 317 -6.37 -0.65 38.40
C GLY A 317 -5.21 -0.79 37.41
N GLN A 318 -5.39 -1.69 36.43
CA GLN A 318 -4.43 -1.99 35.36
C GLN A 318 -4.61 -1.02 34.17
N GLN A 319 -4.32 0.27 34.37
CA GLN A 319 -4.26 1.28 33.29
C GLN A 319 -2.88 1.95 33.29
N PRO A 320 -2.37 2.43 32.14
CA PRO A 320 -1.06 3.07 32.06
C PRO A 320 -1.04 4.40 32.83
N LYS A 321 0.16 4.78 33.29
CA LYS A 321 0.41 6.08 33.91
C LYS A 321 0.72 7.08 32.79
N MET A 322 -0.25 7.92 32.46
CA MET A 322 -0.09 8.91 31.39
C MET A 322 0.60 10.18 31.90
N HIS A 323 1.27 10.90 31.00
CA HIS A 323 1.90 12.18 31.30
C HIS A 323 0.87 13.30 31.52
N ASP A 324 1.31 14.37 32.17
CA ASP A 324 0.48 15.54 32.41
C ASP A 324 0.16 16.27 31.09
N THR A 325 -0.94 17.01 31.08
CA THR A 325 -1.41 17.76 29.90
C THR A 325 -1.91 19.15 30.29
N ILE A 326 -2.26 19.96 29.29
CA ILE A 326 -2.95 21.25 29.47
C ILE A 326 -4.38 21.09 28.97
N ILE A 327 -5.35 21.46 29.80
CA ILE A 327 -6.77 21.34 29.45
C ILE A 327 -7.05 22.20 28.21
N PRO A 328 -7.56 21.63 27.11
CA PRO A 328 -7.64 22.36 25.84
C PRO A 328 -8.87 23.27 25.73
N SER A 329 -9.95 22.97 26.45
CA SER A 329 -11.24 23.65 26.28
C SER A 329 -12.08 23.62 27.55
N GLY A 330 -13.14 24.42 27.58
CA GLY A 330 -14.08 24.51 28.69
C GLY A 330 -13.67 25.50 29.79
N PRO A 331 -14.34 25.47 30.95
CA PRO A 331 -14.15 26.45 32.02
C PRO A 331 -12.73 26.50 32.60
N PHE A 332 -11.98 25.40 32.46
CA PHE A 332 -10.64 25.22 33.01
C PHE A 332 -9.55 25.18 31.93
N ALA A 333 -9.85 25.67 30.72
CA ALA A 333 -8.89 25.72 29.62
C ALA A 333 -7.58 26.45 30.01
N GLY A 334 -6.45 25.91 29.59
CA GLY A 334 -5.11 26.43 29.89
C GLY A 334 -4.53 25.98 31.24
N GLN A 335 -5.31 25.31 32.10
CA GLN A 335 -4.80 24.79 33.36
C GLN A 335 -4.05 23.47 33.16
N LYS A 336 -2.99 23.26 33.94
CA LYS A 336 -2.26 21.99 33.97
C LYS A 336 -3.14 20.91 34.59
N GLN A 337 -3.33 19.80 33.88
CA GLN A 337 -4.00 18.61 34.39
C GLN A 337 -2.99 17.50 34.64
N ALA A 338 -2.86 17.12 35.91
CA ALA A 338 -2.12 15.92 36.28
C ALA A 338 -2.95 14.66 35.97
N MET A 339 -2.33 13.67 35.32
CA MET A 339 -3.00 12.41 34.95
C MET A 339 -2.80 11.29 35.98
N VAL A 340 -1.90 11.49 36.94
CA VAL A 340 -1.60 10.60 38.05
C VAL A 340 -1.86 11.35 39.36
N PHE A 341 -2.36 10.67 40.38
CA PHE A 341 -2.45 11.26 41.72
C PHE A 341 -1.04 11.48 42.29
N PRO A 342 -0.82 12.58 43.01
CA PRO A 342 0.42 12.80 43.76
C PRO A 342 0.74 11.62 44.70
N ASP A 343 2.02 11.35 44.91
CA ASP A 343 2.47 10.25 45.78
C ASP A 343 2.12 10.50 47.27
N ASP A 344 1.88 11.75 47.65
CA ASP A 344 1.43 12.20 48.97
C ASP A 344 -0.10 12.31 49.10
N SER A 345 -0.86 11.89 48.08
CA SER A 345 -2.32 11.97 48.10
C SER A 345 -2.95 11.05 49.16
N GLU A 346 -3.76 11.62 50.04
CA GLU A 346 -4.57 10.88 51.02
C GLU A 346 -5.88 10.33 50.42
N GLU A 347 -6.14 10.60 49.14
CA GLU A 347 -7.37 10.17 48.47
C GLU A 347 -7.49 8.63 48.42
N LYS A 348 -8.70 8.12 48.63
CA LYS A 348 -9.03 6.70 48.56
C LYS A 348 -10.18 6.48 47.59
N ASP A 349 -10.20 5.33 46.92
CA ASP A 349 -11.31 4.95 46.06
C ASP A 349 -12.56 4.55 46.87
N GLU A 350 -13.66 4.26 46.16
CA GLU A 350 -14.94 3.83 46.77
C GLU A 350 -14.82 2.55 47.62
N LYS A 351 -13.73 1.79 47.45
CA LYS A 351 -13.42 0.55 48.19
C LYS A 351 -12.40 0.78 49.31
N GLY A 352 -11.99 2.03 49.55
CA GLY A 352 -11.02 2.41 50.56
C GLY A 352 -9.56 2.17 50.17
N VAL A 353 -9.26 1.87 48.90
CA VAL A 353 -7.89 1.66 48.39
C VAL A 353 -7.20 3.01 48.18
N PRO A 354 -5.99 3.23 48.72
CA PRO A 354 -5.23 4.46 48.50
C PRO A 354 -4.95 4.72 47.01
N LEU A 355 -5.17 5.97 46.60
CA LEU A 355 -4.97 6.42 45.22
C LEU A 355 -3.62 7.11 44.99
N ALA A 356 -2.80 7.30 46.03
CA ALA A 356 -1.43 7.83 45.92
C ALA A 356 -0.63 7.13 44.80
N GLY A 357 -0.06 7.92 43.88
CA GLY A 357 0.74 7.44 42.75
C GLY A 357 -0.03 6.58 41.73
N LYS A 358 -1.37 6.50 41.83
CA LYS A 358 -2.23 5.74 40.91
C LYS A 358 -2.69 6.64 39.74
N PRO A 359 -2.94 6.06 38.56
CA PRO A 359 -3.48 6.79 37.42
C PRO A 359 -4.93 7.22 37.68
N LYS A 360 -5.30 8.42 37.22
CA LYS A 360 -6.68 8.92 37.27
C LYS A 360 -7.53 8.24 36.20
N GLY A 361 -8.76 7.85 36.57
CA GLY A 361 -9.74 7.33 35.63
C GLY A 361 -10.44 8.42 34.83
N MET A 362 -11.13 8.03 33.76
CA MET A 362 -11.87 8.95 32.88
C MET A 362 -12.85 9.85 33.66
N GLU A 363 -13.54 9.30 34.66
CA GLU A 363 -14.52 10.05 35.45
C GLU A 363 -13.86 11.20 36.23
N ARG A 364 -12.69 10.96 36.83
CA ARG A 364 -11.94 11.99 37.56
C ARG A 364 -11.42 13.06 36.60
N VAL A 365 -10.84 12.65 35.48
CA VAL A 365 -10.28 13.56 34.47
C VAL A 365 -11.37 14.45 33.88
N LEU A 366 -12.54 13.91 33.53
CA LEU A 366 -13.67 14.69 33.00
C LEU A 366 -14.29 15.61 34.05
N ARG A 367 -14.33 15.21 35.32
CA ARG A 367 -14.79 16.07 36.42
C ARG A 367 -13.89 17.28 36.60
N GLU A 368 -12.58 17.06 36.59
CA GLU A 368 -11.58 18.13 36.66
C GLU A 368 -11.64 19.09 35.45
N ARG A 369 -12.08 18.60 34.29
CA ARG A 369 -12.32 19.44 33.10
C ARG A 369 -13.68 20.16 33.10
N GLY A 370 -14.56 19.89 34.07
CA GLY A 370 -15.94 20.41 34.09
C GLY A 370 -16.87 19.78 33.03
N LEU A 371 -16.42 18.73 32.34
CA LEU A 371 -17.18 18.08 31.26
C LEU A 371 -18.12 17.00 31.78
N LEU A 372 -17.84 16.42 32.95
CA LEU A 372 -18.67 15.35 33.52
C LEU A 372 -20.09 15.84 33.85
N GLU A 373 -20.22 17.01 34.47
CA GLU A 373 -21.52 17.58 34.87
C GLU A 373 -22.41 17.88 33.65
N GLU A 374 -21.80 18.32 32.53
CA GLU A 374 -22.52 18.53 31.28
C GLU A 374 -23.07 17.23 30.70
N MET A 375 -22.31 16.13 30.82
CA MET A 375 -22.78 14.81 30.41
C MET A 375 -23.94 14.33 31.29
N GLU A 376 -23.85 14.53 32.61
CA GLU A 376 -24.89 14.13 33.56
C GLU A 376 -26.21 14.87 33.31
N LYS A 377 -26.15 16.15 32.94
CA LYS A 377 -27.34 16.94 32.54
C LYS A 377 -28.07 16.35 31.33
N LYS A 378 -27.36 15.65 30.44
CA LYS A 378 -27.94 15.05 29.22
C LYS A 378 -28.44 13.63 29.42
N GLY A 379 -28.18 12.99 30.57
CA GLY A 379 -28.71 11.67 30.90
C GLY A 379 -27.69 10.70 31.48
N ARG A 380 -27.88 9.40 31.24
CA ARG A 380 -27.06 8.34 31.84
C ARG A 380 -25.64 8.34 31.28
N VAL A 381 -24.68 8.73 32.11
CA VAL A 381 -23.26 8.69 31.76
C VAL A 381 -22.71 7.27 31.93
N VAL A 382 -21.99 6.80 30.93
CA VAL A 382 -21.29 5.51 30.94
C VAL A 382 -19.82 5.71 30.58
N GLY A 383 -18.93 4.90 31.16
CA GLY A 383 -17.50 4.96 30.84
C GLY A 383 -17.23 4.66 29.36
N VAL A 384 -17.70 3.49 28.90
CA VAL A 384 -17.65 3.05 27.51
C VAL A 384 -19.02 2.50 27.11
N CYS A 385 -19.63 3.03 26.04
CA CYS A 385 -20.91 2.53 25.55
C CYS A 385 -20.74 1.22 24.73
N LYS A 386 -21.85 0.52 24.46
CA LYS A 386 -21.83 -0.76 23.73
C LYS A 386 -21.24 -0.63 22.32
N GLU A 387 -21.54 0.47 21.63
CA GLU A 387 -21.02 0.73 20.28
C GLU A 387 -19.51 1.00 20.30
N CYS A 388 -19.03 1.88 21.19
CA CYS A 388 -17.60 2.12 21.42
C CYS A 388 -16.85 0.84 21.77
N LYS A 389 -17.46 -0.04 22.57
CA LYS A 389 -16.87 -1.33 22.93
C LYS A 389 -16.76 -2.26 21.73
N LYS A 390 -17.85 -2.45 20.97
CA LYS A 390 -17.85 -3.29 19.75
C LYS A 390 -16.87 -2.80 18.69
N SER A 391 -16.83 -1.48 18.47
CA SER A 391 -15.90 -0.85 17.54
C SER A 391 -14.44 -1.12 17.95
N GLN A 392 -14.11 -0.99 19.25
CA GLN A 392 -12.78 -1.33 19.74
C GLN A 392 -12.46 -2.82 19.59
N GLU A 393 -13.40 -3.71 19.92
CA GLU A 393 -13.21 -5.15 19.75
C GLU A 393 -12.99 -5.54 18.27
N ALA A 394 -13.64 -4.85 17.34
CA ALA A 394 -13.43 -5.03 15.90
C ALA A 394 -12.03 -4.56 15.47
N LYS A 395 -11.59 -3.38 15.95
CA LYS A 395 -10.23 -2.86 15.72
C LYS A 395 -9.16 -3.78 16.29
N ASP A 396 -9.33 -4.24 17.53
CA ASP A 396 -8.40 -5.17 18.19
C ASP A 396 -8.35 -6.52 17.46
N LYS A 397 -9.50 -7.00 16.96
CA LYS A 397 -9.57 -8.22 16.14
C LYS A 397 -8.84 -8.04 14.80
N ALA A 398 -9.06 -6.92 14.11
CA ALA A 398 -8.39 -6.61 12.85
C ALA A 398 -6.86 -6.53 13.05
N ALA A 399 -6.41 -5.81 14.07
CA ALA A 399 -5.00 -5.73 14.45
C ALA A 399 -4.40 -7.11 14.73
N LYS A 400 -5.14 -7.97 15.46
CA LYS A 400 -4.69 -9.35 15.73
C LYS A 400 -4.64 -10.22 14.48
N GLU A 401 -5.60 -10.10 13.57
CA GLU A 401 -5.61 -10.82 12.30
C GLU A 401 -4.47 -10.34 11.37
N ALA A 402 -4.19 -9.05 11.33
CA ALA A 402 -3.08 -8.49 10.58
C ALA A 402 -1.73 -8.89 11.15
N LYS A 403 -1.58 -8.82 12.48
CA LYS A 403 -0.43 -9.37 13.19
C LYS A 403 -0.24 -10.84 12.83
N ALA A 404 -1.28 -11.66 12.92
CA ALA A 404 -1.18 -13.09 12.56
C ALA A 404 -0.78 -13.31 11.08
N ARG A 405 -1.29 -12.49 10.14
CA ARG A 405 -0.88 -12.55 8.73
C ARG A 405 0.58 -12.14 8.53
N ARG A 406 1.05 -11.11 9.23
CA ARG A 406 2.47 -10.71 9.26
C ARG A 406 3.32 -11.80 9.88
N GLU A 407 2.88 -12.40 10.99
CA GLU A 407 3.60 -13.50 11.65
C GLU A 407 3.68 -14.75 10.77
N GLU A 408 2.65 -15.06 9.99
CA GLU A 408 2.68 -16.14 8.99
C GLU A 408 3.66 -15.82 7.84
N MET A 409 3.77 -14.54 7.47
CA MET A 409 4.62 -14.06 6.38
C MET A 409 6.09 -13.86 6.80
N GLU A 410 6.32 -13.45 8.04
CA GLU A 410 7.58 -12.89 8.53
C GLU A 410 8.08 -13.58 9.79
N GLY A 411 7.25 -14.24 10.62
CA GLY A 411 7.64 -14.95 11.86
C GLY A 411 7.03 -14.34 13.13
N PRO A 412 6.99 -15.07 14.27
CA PRO A 412 6.23 -14.65 15.45
C PRO A 412 6.88 -13.47 16.17
N ASP A 413 6.04 -12.56 16.67
CA ASP A 413 6.34 -11.41 17.53
C ASP A 413 6.79 -10.11 16.85
N ILE A 414 5.81 -9.37 16.33
CA ILE A 414 5.78 -7.91 16.52
C ILE A 414 4.56 -7.59 17.40
N ASP A 415 4.75 -7.01 18.57
CA ASP A 415 3.64 -6.49 19.38
C ASP A 415 3.17 -5.16 18.80
N GLU A 416 2.34 -5.26 17.78
CA GLU A 416 1.76 -4.11 17.09
C GLU A 416 0.35 -3.83 17.63
N SER A 417 0.23 -2.69 18.30
CA SER A 417 -1.06 -2.12 18.65
C SER A 417 -1.74 -1.53 17.42
N GLN A 418 -3.04 -1.85 17.28
CA GLN A 418 -4.08 -1.13 16.53
C GLN A 418 -3.74 -0.81 15.07
N GLU A 419 -4.08 -1.74 14.17
CA GLU A 419 -4.56 -1.31 12.87
C GLU A 419 -5.90 -0.60 13.06
N ASP A 420 -5.88 0.74 12.99
CA ASP A 420 -7.09 1.53 12.85
C ASP A 420 -7.70 1.29 11.46
N ASN A 421 -8.48 0.22 11.38
CA ASN A 421 -9.46 0.01 10.33
C ASN A 421 -10.84 0.48 10.82
N ASP A 422 -11.46 1.29 9.97
CA ASP A 422 -12.84 1.78 9.98
C ASP A 422 -13.14 3.03 10.84
N ASP A 423 -12.81 4.21 10.31
CA ASP A 423 -13.35 5.51 10.74
C ASP A 423 -14.57 5.95 9.92
N SER A 424 -14.99 5.18 8.90
CA SER A 424 -16.08 5.59 8.00
C SER A 424 -17.44 5.65 8.73
N ASP A 425 -17.64 4.78 9.71
CA ASP A 425 -18.84 4.76 10.54
C ASP A 425 -18.75 5.76 11.72
N ASP A 426 -17.59 6.39 11.93
CA ASP A 426 -17.35 7.27 13.08
C ASP A 426 -17.93 8.68 12.91
N PHE A 427 -18.13 9.12 11.66
CA PHE A 427 -18.70 10.43 11.32
C PHE A 427 -20.15 10.60 11.81
N TYR A 428 -20.93 9.51 11.81
CA TYR A 428 -22.34 9.52 12.20
C TYR A 428 -22.56 9.28 13.71
N ARG A 429 -21.51 9.02 14.48
CA ARG A 429 -21.62 8.65 15.89
C ARG A 429 -21.68 9.87 16.80
N SER A 430 -22.50 9.78 17.85
CA SER A 430 -22.61 10.87 18.82
C SER A 430 -21.27 11.17 19.48
N LYS A 431 -20.88 12.44 19.49
CA LYS A 431 -19.61 12.91 20.05
C LYS A 431 -19.55 12.79 21.58
N ASP A 432 -20.69 12.63 22.23
CA ASP A 432 -20.85 12.57 23.69
C ASP A 432 -21.45 11.24 24.19
N CYS A 433 -21.37 10.16 23.40
CA CYS A 433 -22.00 8.88 23.74
C CYS A 433 -21.45 8.19 25.00
N CYS A 434 -20.20 8.47 25.39
CA CYS A 434 -19.56 7.92 26.60
C CYS A 434 -18.33 8.74 26.99
N MET A 435 -17.84 8.56 28.23
CA MET A 435 -16.68 9.28 28.77
C MET A 435 -15.44 9.13 27.87
N ARG A 436 -15.21 7.91 27.38
CA ARG A 436 -14.08 7.62 26.47
C ARG A 436 -14.14 8.46 25.22
N ARG A 437 -15.29 8.51 24.56
CA ARG A 437 -15.48 9.26 23.31
C ARG A 437 -15.29 10.77 23.51
N VAL A 438 -15.79 11.31 24.62
CA VAL A 438 -15.59 12.73 24.95
C VAL A 438 -14.11 13.04 25.11
N LEU A 439 -13.36 12.19 25.83
CA LEU A 439 -11.91 12.35 25.98
C LEU A 439 -11.16 12.16 24.66
N GLU A 440 -11.45 11.11 23.88
CA GLU A 440 -10.86 10.86 22.55
C GLU A 440 -11.00 12.07 21.60
N LEU A 441 -12.06 12.87 21.76
CA LEU A 441 -12.32 14.05 20.94
C LEU A 441 -11.74 15.35 21.51
N GLN A 442 -11.19 15.35 22.72
CA GLN A 442 -10.43 16.48 23.23
C GLN A 442 -9.12 16.61 22.44
N THR A 443 -8.71 17.84 22.14
CA THR A 443 -7.57 18.07 21.22
C THR A 443 -6.27 17.50 21.76
N ASP A 444 -6.04 17.53 23.06
CA ASP A 444 -4.83 16.97 23.67
C ASP A 444 -4.73 15.44 23.54
N PHE A 445 -5.85 14.72 23.66
CA PHE A 445 -5.88 13.28 23.38
C PHE A 445 -5.85 12.97 21.88
N LYS A 446 -6.46 13.82 21.05
CA LYS A 446 -6.60 13.60 19.60
C LYS A 446 -5.30 13.92 18.85
N GLU A 447 -4.57 14.93 19.29
CA GLU A 447 -3.33 15.42 18.68
C GLU A 447 -2.07 14.86 19.37
N GLU A 448 -2.26 13.89 20.28
CA GLU A 448 -1.20 13.10 20.86
C GLU A 448 -0.30 12.55 19.74
N LYS A 449 1.02 12.68 19.91
CA LYS A 449 1.98 12.34 18.85
C LYS A 449 2.55 10.95 19.06
N PRO A 450 2.76 10.17 17.98
CA PRO A 450 3.53 8.94 18.05
C PRO A 450 4.96 9.18 18.55
N LEU A 451 5.57 8.18 19.17
CA LEU A 451 6.90 8.30 19.78
C LEU A 451 7.98 8.70 18.77
N LEU A 452 7.90 8.18 17.54
CA LEU A 452 8.80 8.55 16.44
C LEU A 452 8.76 10.05 16.14
N GLN A 453 7.54 10.60 16.06
CA GLN A 453 7.34 12.00 15.76
C GLN A 453 7.93 12.89 16.86
N ILE A 454 7.73 12.52 18.13
CA ILE A 454 8.33 13.24 19.28
C ILE A 454 9.85 13.28 19.15
N ILE A 455 10.49 12.12 18.96
CA ILE A 455 11.97 12.01 18.91
C ILE A 455 12.57 12.83 17.77
N ILE A 456 11.92 12.81 16.60
CA ILE A 456 12.40 13.52 15.41
C ILE A 456 12.20 15.03 15.56
N GLU A 457 11.05 15.46 16.08
CA GLU A 457 10.76 16.89 16.29
C GLU A 457 11.62 17.50 17.40
N GLU A 458 11.89 16.76 18.48
CA GLU A 458 12.82 17.17 19.55
C GLU A 458 14.25 17.35 19.02
N ALA A 459 14.65 16.61 17.98
CA ALA A 459 15.93 16.80 17.29
C ALA A 459 15.94 18.01 16.32
N GLY A 460 14.83 18.76 16.21
CA GLY A 460 14.72 19.92 15.32
C GLY A 460 14.41 19.57 13.86
N HIS A 461 13.87 18.37 13.62
CA HIS A 461 13.44 17.91 12.31
C HIS A 461 11.91 17.83 12.19
N LYS A 462 11.39 17.45 11.02
CA LYS A 462 9.95 17.25 10.79
C LYS A 462 9.66 15.78 10.57
N CYS A 463 8.52 15.30 11.06
CA CYS A 463 8.05 13.93 10.85
C CYS A 463 6.65 13.93 10.25
N PHE A 464 6.43 13.15 9.19
CA PHE A 464 5.15 12.96 8.54
C PHE A 464 4.90 11.48 8.26
N PHE A 465 3.62 11.12 8.20
CA PHE A 465 3.18 9.77 7.84
C PHE A 465 2.51 9.80 6.47
N LEU A 466 2.77 8.77 5.66
CA LEU A 466 2.15 8.61 4.36
C LEU A 466 0.66 8.33 4.49
N PRO A 467 -0.18 8.78 3.55
CA PRO A 467 -1.59 8.39 3.54
C PRO A 467 -1.76 6.87 3.53
N LYS A 468 -2.69 6.36 4.35
CA LYS A 468 -3.03 4.94 4.38
C LYS A 468 -3.33 4.44 2.96
N PHE A 469 -2.88 3.21 2.66
CA PHE A 469 -3.00 2.54 1.36
C PHE A 469 -2.17 3.12 0.21
N HIS A 470 -1.52 4.28 0.35
CA HIS A 470 -0.79 4.94 -0.74
C HIS A 470 0.72 4.63 -0.77
N CYS A 471 1.10 3.36 -0.90
CA CYS A 471 2.52 2.96 -0.93
C CYS A 471 3.28 3.45 -2.17
N GLU A 472 2.58 3.80 -3.25
CA GLU A 472 3.15 4.42 -4.44
C GLU A 472 3.72 5.83 -4.20
N LEU A 473 3.42 6.42 -3.04
CA LEU A 473 4.02 7.67 -2.57
C LEU A 473 5.34 7.46 -1.80
N ASN A 474 5.73 6.21 -1.51
CA ASN A 474 6.97 5.88 -0.82
C ASN A 474 8.08 5.44 -1.79
N PRO A 475 9.15 6.22 -2.03
CA PRO A 475 10.18 5.86 -3.00
C PRO A 475 11.01 4.63 -2.58
N ILE A 476 11.11 4.33 -1.29
CA ILE A 476 11.87 3.18 -0.80
C ILE A 476 11.21 1.84 -1.16
N GLU A 477 9.88 1.81 -1.34
CA GLU A 477 9.17 0.62 -1.82
C GLU A 477 9.66 0.17 -3.21
N LEU A 478 10.10 1.12 -4.04
CA LEU A 478 10.72 0.85 -5.33
C LEU A 478 12.16 0.33 -5.20
N VAL A 479 12.88 0.74 -4.14
CA VAL A 479 14.18 0.18 -3.77
C VAL A 479 14.02 -1.29 -3.40
N TRP A 480 13.05 -1.60 -2.55
CA TRP A 480 12.69 -2.98 -2.19
C TRP A 480 12.28 -3.81 -3.40
N GLY A 481 11.45 -3.25 -4.28
CA GLY A 481 11.05 -3.91 -5.52
C GLY A 481 12.23 -4.29 -6.41
N ASN A 482 13.21 -3.38 -6.57
CA ASN A 482 14.41 -3.63 -7.38
C ASN A 482 15.33 -4.66 -6.72
N MET A 483 15.62 -4.50 -5.42
CA MET A 483 16.44 -5.45 -4.66
C MET A 483 15.84 -6.86 -4.70
N LYS A 484 14.53 -6.99 -4.43
CA LYS A 484 13.83 -8.29 -4.46
C LYS A 484 13.81 -8.92 -5.85
N ARG A 485 13.79 -8.12 -6.92
CA ARG A 485 13.92 -8.65 -8.30
C ARG A 485 15.30 -9.26 -8.51
N ASN A 486 16.37 -8.51 -8.20
CA ASN A 486 17.74 -9.00 -8.35
C ASN A 486 17.98 -10.25 -7.48
N PHE A 487 17.43 -10.25 -6.25
CA PHE A 487 17.46 -11.41 -5.37
C PHE A 487 16.82 -12.65 -5.99
N ARG A 488 15.60 -12.52 -6.55
CA ARG A 488 14.86 -13.63 -7.18
C ARG A 488 15.56 -14.22 -8.39
N GLU A 489 16.36 -13.42 -9.09
CA GLU A 489 17.13 -13.84 -10.26
C GLU A 489 18.39 -14.62 -9.87
N GLU A 490 18.97 -14.38 -8.69
CA GLU A 490 20.26 -14.95 -8.28
C GLU A 490 20.17 -15.95 -7.11
N THR A 491 19.05 -16.01 -6.38
CA THR A 491 18.91 -16.86 -5.21
C THR A 491 18.80 -18.33 -5.58
N ASP A 492 19.52 -19.18 -4.83
CA ASP A 492 19.44 -20.64 -4.90
C ASP A 492 18.47 -21.23 -3.86
N GLY A 493 17.78 -20.38 -3.08
CA GLY A 493 16.93 -20.80 -1.97
C GLY A 493 17.67 -20.94 -0.63
N SER A 494 18.99 -20.85 -0.62
CA SER A 494 19.76 -20.97 0.62
C SER A 494 19.78 -19.67 1.41
N PHE A 495 19.67 -19.77 2.73
CA PHE A 495 19.76 -18.59 3.60
C PHE A 495 21.15 -17.93 3.52
N ALA A 496 22.21 -18.72 3.42
CA ALA A 496 23.58 -18.22 3.30
C ALA A 496 23.75 -17.35 2.04
N LYS A 497 23.22 -17.80 0.90
CA LYS A 497 23.23 -17.00 -0.33
C LYS A 497 22.36 -15.76 -0.18
N GLY A 498 21.21 -15.88 0.46
CA GLY A 498 20.34 -14.74 0.72
C GLY A 498 21.03 -13.62 1.50
N LYS A 499 21.82 -13.96 2.54
CA LYS A 499 22.60 -12.99 3.32
C LYS A 499 23.62 -12.21 2.49
N GLU A 500 24.15 -12.84 1.44
CA GLU A 500 25.08 -12.21 0.51
C GLU A 500 24.34 -11.33 -0.51
N LEU A 501 23.19 -11.82 -1.01
CA LEU A 501 22.46 -11.18 -2.09
C LEU A 501 21.70 -9.92 -1.67
N VAL A 502 21.14 -9.87 -0.45
CA VAL A 502 20.37 -8.70 -0.01
C VAL A 502 21.23 -7.43 0.03
N PRO A 503 22.38 -7.39 0.74
CA PRO A 503 23.26 -6.21 0.73
C PRO A 503 23.76 -5.88 -0.69
N LYS A 504 24.22 -6.90 -1.44
CA LYS A 504 24.68 -6.70 -2.83
C LYS A 504 23.60 -6.13 -3.74
N GLY A 505 22.36 -6.59 -3.57
CA GLY A 505 21.20 -6.11 -4.32
C GLY A 505 20.90 -4.63 -4.04
N LEU A 506 21.08 -4.18 -2.80
CA LEU A 506 20.91 -2.79 -2.40
C LEU A 506 22.04 -1.90 -2.92
N ASP A 507 23.29 -2.34 -2.80
CA ASP A 507 24.47 -1.58 -3.20
C ASP A 507 24.58 -1.39 -4.72
N ARG A 508 23.93 -2.26 -5.51
CA ARG A 508 23.79 -2.10 -6.96
C ARG A 508 22.86 -0.96 -7.37
N ILE A 509 21.98 -0.51 -6.48
CA ILE A 509 21.01 0.54 -6.79
C ILE A 509 21.72 1.90 -6.69
N SER A 510 22.03 2.49 -7.85
CA SER A 510 22.68 3.80 -7.91
C SER A 510 21.81 4.92 -7.33
N VAL A 511 22.45 6.00 -6.86
CA VAL A 511 21.79 7.24 -6.43
C VAL A 511 20.88 7.80 -7.53
N THR A 512 21.32 7.77 -8.79
CA THR A 512 20.50 8.19 -9.95
C THR A 512 19.21 7.38 -10.07
N THR A 513 19.24 6.09 -9.74
CA THR A 513 18.04 5.25 -9.74
C THR A 513 17.11 5.62 -8.59
N ILE A 514 17.64 5.87 -7.40
CA ILE A 514 16.85 6.32 -6.24
C ILE A 514 16.19 7.68 -6.55
N HIS A 515 16.92 8.63 -7.12
CA HIS A 515 16.37 9.91 -7.57
C HIS A 515 15.18 9.72 -8.53
N ARG A 516 15.28 8.80 -9.49
CA ARG A 516 14.14 8.46 -10.38
C ARG A 516 12.93 7.89 -9.64
N TYR A 517 13.12 7.22 -8.49
CA TYR A 517 12.03 6.72 -7.66
C TYR A 517 11.30 7.86 -6.94
N PHE A 518 12.02 8.87 -6.43
CA PHE A 518 11.39 10.09 -5.90
C PHE A 518 10.55 10.79 -6.96
N LEU A 519 11.11 10.99 -8.16
CA LEU A 519 10.38 11.58 -9.29
C LEU A 519 9.14 10.76 -9.69
N HIS A 520 9.19 9.43 -9.55
CA HIS A 520 8.03 8.57 -9.77
C HIS A 520 6.90 8.86 -8.76
N CYS A 521 7.23 8.96 -7.47
CA CYS A 521 6.28 9.30 -6.42
C CYS A 521 5.69 10.72 -6.60
N TYR A 522 6.51 11.71 -6.99
CA TYR A 522 6.03 13.06 -7.26
C TYR A 522 5.02 13.12 -8.41
N ARG A 523 5.16 12.26 -9.42
CA ARG A 523 4.16 12.15 -10.49
C ARG A 523 2.85 11.56 -10.02
N TYR A 524 2.85 10.67 -9.02
CA TYR A 524 1.62 10.24 -8.36
C TYR A 524 0.99 11.36 -7.53
N MET A 525 1.78 12.14 -6.78
CA MET A 525 1.28 13.31 -6.05
C MET A 525 0.62 14.32 -7.01
N ASP A 526 1.26 14.59 -8.15
CA ASP A 526 0.70 15.45 -9.20
C ASP A 526 -0.58 14.86 -9.82
N ALA A 527 -0.66 13.54 -10.01
CA ALA A 527 -1.89 12.87 -10.46
C ALA A 527 -3.06 13.11 -9.49
N TYR A 528 -2.81 12.90 -8.20
CA TYR A 528 -3.79 13.06 -7.14
C TYR A 528 -4.22 14.52 -6.97
N LYS A 529 -3.30 15.46 -7.14
CA LYS A 529 -3.60 16.90 -7.19
C LYS A 529 -4.61 17.26 -8.27
N HIS A 530 -4.55 16.59 -9.42
CA HIS A 530 -5.52 16.75 -10.51
C HIS A 530 -6.85 15.99 -10.27
N GLY A 531 -7.05 15.43 -9.07
CA GLY A 531 -8.28 14.73 -8.69
C GLY A 531 -8.41 13.33 -9.28
N LEU A 532 -7.32 12.76 -9.82
CA LEU A 532 -7.34 11.39 -10.35
C LEU A 532 -7.46 10.39 -9.20
N ASN A 533 -8.29 9.37 -9.37
CA ASN A 533 -8.29 8.21 -8.46
C ASN A 533 -7.05 7.34 -8.70
N VAL A 534 -6.78 6.38 -7.81
CA VAL A 534 -5.58 5.53 -7.89
C VAL A 534 -5.40 4.81 -9.24
N ARG A 535 -6.48 4.32 -9.87
CA ARG A 535 -6.39 3.64 -11.17
C ARG A 535 -6.07 4.60 -12.31
N GLN A 536 -6.68 5.77 -12.27
CA GLN A 536 -6.42 6.84 -13.22
C GLN A 536 -5.00 7.38 -13.07
N ALA A 537 -4.52 7.53 -11.83
CA ALA A 537 -3.17 7.93 -11.51
C ALA A 537 -2.16 6.90 -12.03
N GLU A 538 -2.37 5.59 -11.76
CA GLU A 538 -1.51 4.53 -12.29
C GLU A 538 -1.44 4.57 -13.82
N TYR A 539 -2.58 4.72 -14.50
CA TYR A 539 -2.62 4.85 -15.96
C TYR A 539 -1.87 6.10 -16.45
N ALA A 540 -2.09 7.25 -15.83
CA ALA A 540 -1.44 8.51 -16.21
C ALA A 540 0.08 8.44 -15.99
N VAL A 541 0.53 7.91 -14.85
CA VAL A 541 1.96 7.74 -14.54
C VAL A 541 2.62 6.80 -15.54
N LYS A 542 1.95 5.72 -15.96
CA LYS A 542 2.44 4.82 -17.03
C LYS A 542 2.44 5.46 -18.42
N LYS A 543 1.44 6.28 -18.75
CA LYS A 543 1.32 6.92 -20.06
C LYS A 543 2.35 8.02 -20.27
N TYR A 544 2.62 8.81 -19.23
CA TYR A 544 3.47 9.99 -19.32
C TYR A 544 4.87 9.76 -18.74
N THR A 545 5.42 8.55 -18.82
CA THR A 545 6.73 8.20 -18.22
C THR A 545 7.88 9.11 -18.62
N SER A 546 7.82 9.71 -19.82
CA SER A 546 8.80 10.67 -20.34
C SER A 546 8.62 12.10 -19.81
N HIS A 547 7.54 12.40 -19.09
CA HIS A 547 7.23 13.73 -18.58
C HIS A 547 7.36 13.80 -17.07
N ARG A 548 7.91 14.90 -16.55
CA ARG A 548 8.02 15.15 -15.11
C ARG A 548 6.69 15.52 -14.45
N ARG A 549 5.67 15.88 -15.23
CA ARG A 549 4.31 16.21 -14.78
C ARG A 549 3.26 15.56 -15.67
N ILE A 550 2.06 15.47 -15.13
CA ILE A 550 0.87 14.99 -15.80
C ILE A 550 0.13 16.22 -16.37
N PRO A 551 -0.24 16.24 -17.66
CA PRO A 551 -0.91 17.41 -18.24
C PRO A 551 -2.23 17.72 -17.54
N ALA A 552 -2.47 19.00 -17.22
CA ALA A 552 -3.70 19.45 -16.56
C ALA A 552 -4.99 19.13 -17.35
N THR A 553 -4.86 18.89 -18.66
CA THR A 553 -5.97 18.54 -19.55
C THR A 553 -6.24 17.03 -19.63
N ILE A 554 -5.75 16.21 -18.69
CA ILE A 554 -6.04 14.78 -18.72
C ILE A 554 -7.55 14.54 -18.65
N ARG A 555 -8.08 13.94 -19.72
CA ARG A 555 -9.38 13.29 -19.76
C ARG A 555 -9.13 11.79 -19.68
N VAL A 556 -9.32 11.19 -18.51
CA VAL A 556 -9.42 9.72 -18.41
C VAL A 556 -10.90 9.39 -18.54
N ASP A 557 -11.29 8.72 -19.63
CA ASP A 557 -12.68 8.28 -19.79
C ASP A 557 -13.03 7.31 -18.65
N PRO A 558 -14.19 7.45 -17.98
CA PRO A 558 -14.60 6.58 -16.88
C PRO A 558 -14.71 5.09 -17.28
N GLU A 559 -14.93 4.82 -18.56
CA GLU A 559 -15.18 3.48 -19.11
C GLU A 559 -13.98 2.85 -19.82
N SER A 560 -12.82 3.49 -19.88
CA SER A 560 -11.63 2.88 -20.49
C SER A 560 -10.97 1.87 -19.54
N SER A 561 -11.69 0.77 -19.28
CA SER A 561 -11.12 -0.48 -18.76
C SER A 561 -10.12 -1.01 -19.81
N PRO A 562 -8.91 -1.47 -19.42
CA PRO A 562 -7.94 -2.00 -20.38
C PRO A 562 -8.39 -3.40 -20.83
N CYS A 563 -9.26 -3.45 -21.84
CA CYS A 563 -9.66 -4.71 -22.50
C CYS A 563 -9.09 -4.87 -23.91
N GLU A 564 -8.29 -3.93 -24.41
CA GLU A 564 -7.59 -4.12 -25.69
C GLU A 564 -6.09 -4.24 -25.45
N VAL A 565 -5.62 -5.48 -25.58
CA VAL A 565 -4.20 -5.83 -25.68
C VAL A 565 -3.75 -5.45 -27.10
N PRO A 566 -2.80 -4.53 -27.30
CA PRO A 566 -2.12 -4.43 -28.57
C PRO A 566 -1.26 -5.69 -28.75
N GLU A 567 -1.35 -6.31 -29.91
CA GLU A 567 -0.44 -7.39 -30.32
C GLU A 567 1.02 -6.95 -30.15
N VAL A 568 1.74 -7.71 -29.32
CA VAL A 568 3.17 -8.01 -29.37
C VAL A 568 4.11 -6.87 -29.80
N CYS A 569 4.76 -6.24 -28.82
CA CYS A 569 6.10 -5.68 -28.98
C CYS A 569 7.04 -6.41 -28.01
N PRO A 570 7.94 -7.30 -28.47
CA PRO A 570 8.94 -7.92 -27.62
C PRO A 570 10.08 -6.90 -27.45
N PHE A 571 10.43 -6.59 -26.19
CA PHE A 571 11.36 -5.56 -25.70
C PHE A 571 10.67 -4.39 -25.01
N MET A 572 10.27 -4.61 -23.75
CA MET A 572 10.34 -3.68 -22.61
C MET A 572 9.61 -4.34 -21.42
N GLU A 573 10.22 -5.39 -20.86
CA GLU A 573 9.78 -5.95 -19.57
C GLU A 573 10.50 -5.20 -18.45
N GLY A 574 9.77 -4.30 -17.80
CA GLY A 574 10.25 -3.50 -16.68
C GLY A 574 9.08 -2.97 -15.87
N THR A 575 8.26 -3.86 -15.33
CA THR A 575 7.17 -3.47 -14.41
C THR A 575 7.52 -3.80 -12.98
N PHE A 576 7.60 -2.73 -12.19
CA PHE A 576 7.70 -2.70 -10.74
C PHE A 576 6.47 -3.38 -10.12
N LEU A 577 6.71 -4.42 -9.32
CA LEU A 577 5.70 -5.04 -8.47
C LEU A 577 6.17 -4.88 -7.03
N ILE A 578 5.71 -3.79 -6.39
CA ILE A 578 5.74 -3.63 -4.94
C ILE A 578 4.81 -4.71 -4.38
N ARG A 579 5.39 -5.64 -3.62
CA ARG A 579 4.65 -6.68 -2.88
C ARG A 579 4.80 -6.34 -1.41
N ARG A 580 3.71 -5.86 -0.81
CA ARG A 580 3.34 -6.28 0.54
C ARG A 580 3.00 -7.78 0.53
#